data_AF-A0A6G2DAA0-F1
#
_entry.id   AF-A0A6G2DAA0-F1
#
_cell.length_a   1.000
_cell.length_b   1.000
_cell.length_c   1.000
_cell.angle_alpha   90.00
_cell.angle_beta   90.00
_cell.angle_gamma   90.00
#
_symmetry.space_group_name_H-M   'P 1'
#
loop_
_entity.id
_entity.type
_entity.pdbx_description
1 polymer ?
#
loop_
_entity_poly.entity_id
_entity_poly.type
_entity_poly.pdbx_seq_one_letter_code
_entity_poly.pdbx_strand_id
1 'polypeptide(L)' 'IERLTLVERNLLRLGVFEITSFDTPQLVAVNEAIELAKDFSDQKSARFINGLLSQFVTEEQ' A
#
# COMPACT_ATOMS: atom_id res chain seq x y z
N ILE A 1 15.05 1.88 -3.47
CA ILE A 1 14.69 2.20 -2.06
C ILE A 1 15.04 3.63 -1.69
N GLU A 2 16.23 4.13 -2.06
CA GLU A 2 16.74 5.45 -1.65
C GLU A 2 15.91 6.66 -2.11
N ARG A 3 15.02 6.48 -3.10
CA ARG A 3 14.15 7.55 -3.63
C ARG A 3 12.75 7.64 -2.97
N LEU A 4 12.40 6.69 -2.10
CA LEU A 4 11.11 6.70 -1.41
C LEU A 4 11.20 7.50 -0.12
N THR A 5 10.14 8.22 0.23
CA THR A 5 10.04 8.76 1.59
C THR A 5 9.99 7.61 2.60
N LEU A 6 10.29 7.92 3.86
CA LEU A 6 10.19 6.92 4.93
C LEU A 6 8.77 6.35 5.06
N VAL A 7 7.75 7.21 4.89
CA VAL A 7 6.33 6.83 4.95
C VAL A 7 5.97 5.91 3.79
N GLU A 8 6.26 6.30 2.55
CA GLU A 8 5.98 5.48 1.35
C GLU A 8 6.63 4.10 1.45
N ARG A 9 7.89 4.05 1.88
CA ARG A 9 8.63 2.79 2.01
C ARG A 9 7.99 1.85 3.02
N ASN A 10 7.54 2.38 4.16
CA ASN A 10 6.94 1.55 5.21
C ASN A 10 5.52 1.10 4.83
N LEU A 11 4.72 1.97 4.23
CA LEU A 11 3.38 1.64 3.76
C LEU A 11 3.41 0.58 2.64
N LEU A 12 4.35 0.68 1.69
CA LEU A 12 4.52 -0.34 0.66
C LEU A 12 4.94 -1.69 1.23
N ARG A 13 5.83 -1.71 2.23
CA ARG A 13 6.24 -2.97 2.89
C ARG A 13 5.09 -3.61 3.64
N LEU A 14 4.34 -2.81 4.40
CA LEU A 14 3.19 -3.29 5.15
C LEU A 14 2.10 -3.81 4.21
N GLY A 15 1.73 -3.01 3.20
CA GLY A 15 0.71 -3.39 2.22
C GLY A 15 1.06 -4.67 1.46
N VAL A 16 2.29 -4.81 0.97
CA VAL A 16 2.71 -6.05 0.28
C VAL A 16 2.71 -7.24 1.25
N PHE A 17 3.15 -7.06 2.49
CA PHE A 17 3.11 -8.12 3.49
C PHE A 17 1.68 -8.57 3.77
N GLU A 18 0.75 -7.65 4.00
CA GLU A 18 -0.65 -7.98 4.27
C GLU A 18 -1.32 -8.66 3.07
N ILE A 19 -1.08 -8.18 1.84
CA ILE A 19 -1.65 -8.77 0.62
C ILE A 19 -1.16 -10.20 0.39
N THR A 20 0.12 -10.49 0.68
CA THR A 20 0.77 -11.74 0.24
C THR A 20 0.94 -12.79 1.33
N SER A 21 0.89 -12.37 2.59
CA SER A 21 1.37 -13.18 3.72
C SER A 21 0.44 -13.13 4.93
N PHE A 22 -0.72 -12.48 4.84
CA PHE A 22 -1.68 -12.35 5.93
C PHE A 22 -3.11 -12.62 5.45
N ASP A 23 -4.03 -12.83 6.39
CA ASP A 23 -5.44 -13.13 6.09
C ASP A 23 -6.30 -11.87 5.87
N THR A 24 -5.68 -10.69 5.76
CA THR A 24 -6.38 -9.43 5.45
C THR A 24 -6.87 -9.49 4.00
N PRO A 25 -8.15 -9.20 3.71
CA PRO A 25 -8.63 -9.10 2.34
C PRO A 25 -7.79 -8.11 1.53
N GLN A 26 -7.33 -8.52 0.35
CA GLN A 26 -6.32 -7.77 -0.40
C GLN A 26 -6.74 -6.32 -0.68
N LEU A 27 -8.01 -6.11 -1.05
CA LEU A 27 -8.57 -4.77 -1.27
C LEU A 27 -8.63 -3.91 0.00
N VAL A 28 -8.83 -4.53 1.16
CA VAL A 28 -8.80 -3.83 2.45
C VAL A 28 -7.37 -3.38 2.76
N ALA A 29 -6.37 -4.26 2.61
CA ALA A 29 -4.97 -3.91 2.81
C ALA A 29 -4.52 -2.75 1.90
N VAL A 30 -4.95 -2.74 0.63
CA VAL A 30 -4.70 -1.63 -0.29
C VAL A 30 -5.36 -0.34 0.19
N ASN A 31 -6.65 -0.38 0.54
CA ASN A 31 -7.39 0.80 0.98
C ASN A 31 -6.79 1.41 2.26
N GLU A 32 -6.46 0.59 3.26
CA GLU A 32 -5.86 1.07 4.51
C GLU A 32 -4.48 1.72 4.26
N ALA A 33 -3.66 1.15 3.38
CA ALA A 33 -2.39 1.77 3.01
C ALA A 33 -2.57 3.13 2.31
N ILE A 34 -3.65 3.32 1.54
CA ILE A 34 -3.98 4.60 0.89
C ILE A 34 -4.47 5.62 1.92
N GLU A 35 -5.34 5.23 2.86
CA GLU A 35 -5.81 6.15 3.90
C GLU A 35 -4.65 6.60 4.80
N LEU A 36 -3.78 5.68 5.23
CA LEU A 36 -2.56 6.04 5.97
C LEU A 36 -1.64 6.99 5.18
N ALA A 37 -1.56 6.84 3.86
CA ALA A 37 -0.77 7.75 3.02
C ALA A 37 -1.37 9.16 2.97
N LYS A 38 -2.70 9.29 3.04
CA LYS A 38 -3.38 10.60 3.10
C LYS A 38 -3.16 11.28 4.45
N ASP A 39 -3.12 10.52 5.53
CA ASP A 39 -2.94 11.04 6.88
C ASP A 39 -1.49 11.42 7.19
N PHE A 40 -0.52 10.64 6.69
CA PHE A 40 0.89 10.75 7.05
C PHE A 40 1.81 11.22 5.90
N SER A 41 1.27 11.45 4.70
CA SER A 41 2.03 11.96 3.54
C SER A 41 1.18 12.94 2.71
N ASP A 42 1.35 12.99 1.39
CA ASP A 42 0.57 13.82 0.48
C ASP A 42 -0.30 12.99 -0.49
N GLN A 43 -1.18 13.68 -1.23
CA GLN A 43 -2.03 13.04 -2.23
C GLN A 43 -1.25 12.35 -3.36
N LYS A 44 -0.02 12.78 -3.68
CA LYS A 44 0.80 12.11 -4.70
C LYS A 44 1.29 10.77 -4.16
N SER A 45 1.72 10.70 -2.92
CA SER A 45 2.08 9.44 -2.25
C SER A 45 0.89 8.48 -2.17
N ALA A 46 -0.32 8.96 -1.83
CA ALA A 46 -1.51 8.11 -1.80
C ALA A 46 -1.82 7.48 -3.18
N ARG A 47 -1.76 8.28 -4.25
CA ARG A 47 -1.93 7.78 -5.63
C ARG A 47 -0.82 6.82 -6.05
N PHE A 48 0.42 7.12 -5.67
CA PHE A 48 1.59 6.29 -5.96
C PHE A 48 1.50 4.92 -5.27
N ILE A 49 1.14 4.89 -3.99
CA ILE A 49 0.94 3.65 -3.22
C ILE A 49 -0.19 2.83 -3.81
N ASN A 50 -1.34 3.44 -4.13
CA ASN A 50 -2.45 2.74 -4.80
C ASN A 50 -1.99 2.06 -6.08
N GLY A 51 -1.30 2.81 -6.95
CA GLY A 51 -0.82 2.29 -8.24
C GLY A 51 0.16 1.13 -8.12
N LEU A 52 1.01 1.12 -7.07
CA LEU A 52 1.95 0.02 -6.84
C LEU A 52 1.29 -1.19 -6.17
N LEU A 53 0.52 -0.99 -5.09
CA LEU A 53 -0.10 -2.10 -4.35
C LEU A 53 -1.16 -2.83 -5.17
N SER A 54 -1.87 -2.12 -6.06
CA SER A 54 -2.86 -2.74 -6.96
C SER A 54 -2.24 -3.80 -7.88
N GLN A 55 -0.93 -3.77 -8.13
CA GLN A 55 -0.25 -4.79 -8.95
C GLN A 55 -0.07 -6.13 -8.22
N PHE A 56 -0.24 -6.14 -6.90
CA PHE A 56 -0.14 -7.35 -6.07
C PHE A 56 -1.50 -7.97 -5.78
N VAL A 57 -2.60 -7.27 -6.09
CA VAL A 57 -3.95 -7.82 -5.96
C VAL A 57 -4.17 -8.86 -7.05
N THR A 58 -4.64 -10.03 -6.65
CA THR A 58 -4.97 -11.15 -7.54
C THR A 58 -6.49 -11.30 -7.63
N GLU A 59 -7.01 -11.69 -8.80
CA GLU A 59 -8.46 -11.79 -9.06
C GLU A 59 -9.16 -12.92 -8.27
N GLU A 60 -8.43 -13.72 -7.48
CA GLU A 60 -8.93 -14.94 -6.83
C GLU A 60 -9.49 -14.76 -5.40
N GLN A 61 -9.74 -13.52 -4.93
CA GLN A 61 -10.38 -13.27 -3.63
C GLN A 61 -11.49 -12.22 -3.66
#